data_AF-A0A9E2TX73-F1
#
_entry.id   AF-A0A9E2TX73-F1
#
_cell.length_a   1.000
_cell.length_b   1.000
_cell.length_c   1.000
_cell.angle_alpha   90.00
_cell.angle_beta   90.00
_cell.angle_gamma   90.00
#
_symmetry.space_group_name_H-M   'P 1'
#
loop_
_entity.id
_entity.type
_entity.pdbx_description
1 polymer ?
#
loop_
_entity_poly.entity_id
_entity_poly.type
_entity_poly.pdbx_seq_one_letter_code
_entity_poly.pdbx_strand_id
1 'polypeptide(L)' 'MALRRRRKELPPLAEGDVYARSYGDRSDEVTNIQRVPRPDPEPEPVAESRLSDRKLRDAFRSRLERREDD' A
#
# COMPACT_ATOMS: atom_id res chain seq x y z
N MET A 1 36.02 6.26 32.69
CA MET A 1 35.00 7.28 33.05
C MET A 1 34.04 7.44 31.87
N ALA A 2 32.86 6.81 31.90
CA ALA A 2 31.89 6.90 30.80
C ALA A 2 30.94 8.08 31.03
N LEU A 3 30.99 9.09 30.15
CA LEU A 3 30.15 10.28 30.22
C LEU A 3 28.70 9.89 29.89
N ARG A 4 27.86 9.72 30.91
CA ARG A 4 26.41 9.54 30.74
C ARG A 4 25.83 10.81 30.11
N ARG A 5 25.61 10.78 28.79
CA ARG A 5 24.80 11.79 28.10
C ARG A 5 23.38 11.71 28.69
N ARG A 6 23.05 12.61 29.63
CA ARG A 6 21.66 12.86 30.04
C ARG A 6 20.90 13.24 28.77
N ARG A 7 19.97 12.38 28.33
CA ARG A 7 19.00 12.74 27.31
C ARG A 7 18.17 13.87 27.91
N LYS A 8 18.37 15.10 27.44
CA LYS A 8 17.42 16.18 27.74
C LYS A 8 16.12 15.76 27.06
N GLU A 9 15.11 15.46 27.87
CA GLU A 9 13.77 15.25 27.37
C GLU A 9 13.35 16.54 26.67
N LEU A 10 12.91 16.41 25.41
CA LEU A 10 12.38 17.54 24.67
C LEU A 10 11.07 17.96 25.33
N PRO A 11 10.77 19.26 25.39
CA PRO A 11 9.50 19.72 25.93
C PRO A 11 8.34 19.10 25.12
N PRO A 12 7.21 18.79 25.77
CA PRO A 12 6.03 18.31 25.08
C PRO A 12 5.56 19.37 24.08
N LEU A 13 5.23 18.95 22.86
CA LEU A 13 4.68 19.83 21.83
C LEU A 13 3.18 19.99 22.04
N ALA A 14 2.66 21.21 21.81
CA ALA A 14 1.22 21.42 21.75
C ALA A 14 0.64 20.73 20.51
N GLU A 15 -0.63 20.34 20.57
CA GLU A 15 -1.31 19.67 19.45
C GLU A 15 -1.27 20.51 18.16
N GLY A 16 -1.40 21.83 18.28
CA GLY A 16 -1.27 22.76 17.16
C GLY A 16 0.09 22.70 16.47
N ASP A 17 1.18 22.63 17.24
CA ASP A 17 2.55 22.54 16.70
C ASP A 17 2.80 21.21 15.99
N VAL A 18 2.24 20.12 16.52
CA VAL A 18 2.33 18.80 15.90
C VAL A 18 1.59 18.80 14.57
N TYR A 19 0.36 19.34 14.56
CA TYR A 19 -0.45 19.42 13.35
C TYR A 19 0.22 20.30 12.28
N ALA A 20 0.72 21.47 12.66
CA ALA A 20 1.38 22.41 11.75
C ALA A 20 2.62 21.80 11.08
N ARG A 21 3.43 21.03 11.83
CA ARG A 21 4.59 20.33 11.26
C ARG A 21 4.22 19.26 10.24
N SER A 22 3.09 18.58 10.44
CA SER A 22 2.66 17.48 9.57
C SER A 22 1.87 17.95 8.35
N TYR A 23 1.06 19.00 8.50
CA TYR A 23 0.06 19.39 7.50
C TYR A 23 0.10 20.88 7.12
N GLY A 24 1.00 21.68 7.71
CA GLY A 24 1.05 23.14 7.57
C GLY A 24 0.17 23.87 8.58
N ASP A 25 0.41 25.16 8.78
CA ASP A 25 -0.40 25.99 9.67
C ASP A 25 -1.86 26.00 9.20
N ARG A 26 -2.78 25.85 10.16
CA ARG A 26 -4.21 26.05 9.87
C ARG A 26 -4.43 27.54 9.66
N SER A 27 -4.66 27.95 8.42
CA SER A 27 -5.36 29.19 8.13
C SER A 27 -6.87 28.92 8.20
N ASP A 28 -7.66 29.93 8.57
CA ASP A 28 -9.13 29.88 8.45
C ASP A 28 -9.58 29.91 6.97
N GLU A 29 -8.63 29.88 6.04
CA GLU A 29 -8.85 29.94 4.60
C GLU A 29 -9.10 28.53 4.06
N VAL A 30 -10.38 28.18 3.88
CA VAL A 30 -10.80 26.89 3.32
C VAL A 30 -10.49 26.85 1.82
N THR A 31 -9.38 26.26 1.43
CA THR A 31 -9.06 26.02 0.02
C THR A 31 -9.99 24.96 -0.55
N ASN A 32 -10.97 25.37 -1.35
CA ASN A 32 -11.82 24.43 -2.11
C ASN A 32 -10.97 23.70 -3.16
N ILE A 33 -10.55 22.47 -2.86
CA ILE A 33 -9.83 21.62 -3.80
C ILE A 33 -10.82 21.18 -4.88
N GLN A 34 -10.66 21.71 -6.09
CA GLN A 34 -11.40 21.21 -7.25
C GLN A 34 -10.97 19.77 -7.52
N ARG A 35 -11.91 18.84 -7.39
CA ARG A 35 -11.69 17.44 -7.76
C ARG A 35 -11.60 17.37 -9.28
N VAL A 36 -10.39 17.37 -9.80
CA VAL A 36 -10.16 17.07 -11.22
C VAL A 36 -10.70 15.65 -11.47
N PRO A 37 -11.60 15.45 -12.46
CA PRO A 37 -12.04 14.11 -12.82
C PRO A 37 -10.82 13.28 -13.19
N ARG A 38 -10.63 12.15 -12.52
CA ARG A 38 -9.59 11.20 -12.94
C ARG A 38 -10.03 10.62 -14.30
N PRO A 39 -9.13 10.55 -15.29
CA PRO A 39 -9.42 9.80 -16.50
C PRO A 39 -9.68 8.34 -16.12
N ASP A 40 -10.59 7.70 -16.84
CA ASP A 40 -10.82 6.26 -16.71
C ASP A 40 -9.49 5.52 -16.96
N PRO A 41 -9.15 4.52 -16.14
CA PRO A 41 -7.94 3.74 -16.36
C PRO A 41 -8.02 3.04 -17.72
N GLU A 42 -6.95 3.13 -18.53
CA GLU A 42 -6.83 2.34 -19.74
C GLU A 42 -6.88 0.84 -19.39
N PRO A 43 -7.62 0.02 -20.17
CA PRO A 43 -7.65 -1.42 -19.92
C PRO A 43 -6.26 -2.01 -20.10
N GLU A 44 -5.74 -2.69 -19.07
CA GLU A 44 -4.48 -3.42 -19.19
C GLU A 44 -4.59 -4.49 -20.27
N PRO A 45 -3.55 -4.68 -21.11
CA PRO A 45 -3.55 -5.76 -22.06
C PRO A 45 -3.61 -7.09 -21.30
N VAL A 46 -4.68 -7.85 -21.54
CA VAL A 46 -4.81 -9.21 -21.03
C VAL A 46 -3.66 -10.01 -21.62
N ALA A 47 -2.64 -10.29 -20.81
CA ALA A 47 -1.58 -11.20 -21.22
C ALA A 47 -2.25 -12.52 -21.60
N GLU A 48 -2.20 -12.88 -22.87
CA GLU A 48 -2.65 -14.18 -23.34
C GLU A 48 -1.88 -15.24 -22.57
N SER A 49 -2.50 -15.79 -21.53
CA SER A 49 -1.88 -16.82 -20.74
C SER A 49 -1.71 -18.01 -21.68
N ARG A 50 -0.46 -18.39 -21.96
CA ARG A 50 -0.13 -19.56 -22.80
C ARG A 50 -0.69 -20.89 -22.24
N LEU A 51 -1.28 -20.84 -21.06
CA LEU A 51 -1.90 -21.93 -20.35
C LEU A 51 -3.41 -21.86 -20.56
N SER A 52 -3.91 -22.59 -21.55
CA SER A 52 -5.34 -22.79 -21.70
C SER A 52 -5.91 -23.53 -20.49
N ASP A 53 -7.16 -23.23 -20.12
CA ASP A 53 -7.88 -23.89 -19.01
C ASP A 53 -7.84 -25.43 -19.10
N ARG A 54 -7.82 -25.97 -20.32
CA ARG A 54 -7.69 -27.40 -20.57
C ARG A 54 -6.36 -27.95 -20.04
N LYS A 55 -5.24 -27.26 -20.28
CA LYS A 55 -3.92 -27.68 -19.78
C LYS A 55 -3.86 -27.67 -18.26
N LEU A 56 -4.53 -26.71 -17.61
CA LEU A 56 -4.61 -26.64 -16.15
C LEU A 56 -5.42 -27.82 -15.58
N ARG A 57 -6.56 -28.15 -16.19
CA ARG A 57 -7.40 -29.28 -15.79
C ARG A 57 -6.67 -30.62 -15.94
N ASP A 58 -5.98 -30.82 -17.05
CA ASP A 58 -5.25 -32.06 -17.31
C ASP A 58 -4.06 -32.23 -16.34
N ALA A 59 -3.33 -31.15 -16.04
CA ALA A 59 -2.26 -31.17 -15.03
C ALA A 59 -2.80 -31.50 -13.62
N PHE A 60 -3.97 -30.97 -13.27
CA PHE A 60 -4.60 -31.24 -11.98
C PHE A 60 -5.09 -32.68 -11.86
N ARG A 61 -5.69 -33.24 -12.93
CA ARG A 61 -6.12 -34.65 -12.98
C ARG A 61 -4.93 -35.59 -12.81
N SER A 62 -3.85 -35.37 -13.55
CA SER A 62 -2.63 -36.19 -13.43
C SER A 62 -2.00 -36.14 -12.03
N ARG A 63 -2.13 -35.00 -11.32
CA ARG A 63 -1.68 -34.88 -9.93
C ARG A 63 -2.56 -35.65 -8.95
N LEU A 64 -3.87 -35.74 -9.21
CA LEU A 64 -4.80 -36.51 -8.37
C LEU A 64 -4.61 -38.02 -8.54
N GLU A 65 -4.49 -38.50 -9.78
CA GLU A 65 -4.25 -39.92 -10.08
C GLU A 65 -3.01 -40.44 -9.35
N ARG A 66 -1.89 -39.69 -9.41
CA ARG A 66 -0.65 -40.04 -8.68
C ARG A 66 -0.79 -40.12 -7.16
N ARG A 67 -1.81 -39.47 -6.58
CA ARG A 67 -2.06 -39.49 -5.14
C ARG A 67 -2.96 -40.64 -4.71
N GLU A 68 -3.74 -41.19 -5.64
CA GLU A 68 -4.61 -42.34 -5.38
C GLU A 68 -3.88 -43.68 -5.56
N ASP A 69 -2.77 -43.69 -6.32
CA ASP A 69 -1.91 -44.85 -6.53
C ASP A 69 -0.86 -45.09 -5.41
N ASP A 70 -0.70 -44.15 -4.47
CA ASP A 70 0.14 -44.23 -3.25
C ASP A 70 -0.71 -44.54 -1.99
#